data_AF-A0A659RH95-F1
#
_entry.id   AF-A0A659RH95-F1
#
_cell.length_a   1.000
_cell.length_b   1.000
_cell.length_c   1.000
_cell.angle_alpha   90.00
_cell.angle_beta   90.00
_cell.angle_gamma   90.00
#
_symmetry.space_group_name_H-M   'P 1'
#
loop_
_entity.id
_entity.type
_entity.pdbx_description
1 polymer ?
#
loop_
_entity_poly.entity_id
_entity_poly.type
_entity_poly.pdbx_seq_one_letter_code
_entity_poly.pdbx_strand_id
1 'polypeptide(L)'
;QLQHALADYYHQQTQDARLLRGERKLPVIATGHLTTVGASKSDAVRDIYIGTLDAFPAQHFPPADYIALGHIHRTQCVGGTEHIRYCGSPIALSFDECGKSKCVHLVTFEQGKW
;
A
#
# COMPACT_ATOMS: atom_id res chain seq x y z
N GLN A 1 -15.62 10.29 9.80
CA GLN A 1 -14.19 10.52 10.14
C GLN A 1 -13.33 10.03 8.97
N LEU A 2 -12.15 10.62 8.72
CA LEU A 2 -11.33 10.41 7.52
C LEU A 2 -10.98 8.94 7.24
N GLN A 3 -10.65 8.15 8.26
CA GLN A 3 -10.36 6.72 8.11
C GLN A 3 -11.48 5.95 7.41
N HIS A 4 -12.73 6.17 7.84
CA HIS A 4 -13.90 5.50 7.26
C HIS A 4 -14.08 5.92 5.80
N ALA A 5 -13.94 7.22 5.50
CA ALA A 5 -14.06 7.70 4.12
C ALA A 5 -12.99 7.10 3.18
N LEU A 6 -11.76 6.92 3.67
CA LEU A 6 -10.71 6.23 2.92
C LEU A 6 -11.03 4.76 2.69
N ALA A 7 -11.48 4.05 3.74
CA ALA A 7 -11.88 2.65 3.62
C ALA A 7 -13.01 2.50 2.60
N ASP A 8 -14.09 3.28 2.75
CA ASP A 8 -15.24 3.28 1.85
C ASP A 8 -14.81 3.56 0.40
N TYR A 9 -13.90 4.51 0.20
CA TYR A 9 -13.36 4.81 -1.12
C TYR A 9 -12.62 3.61 -1.74
N TYR A 10 -11.68 2.98 -1.01
CA TYR A 10 -10.98 1.81 -1.52
C TYR A 10 -11.96 0.66 -1.84
N HIS A 11 -12.94 0.42 -0.97
CA HIS A 11 -13.96 -0.60 -1.18
C HIS A 11 -14.79 -0.33 -2.44
N GLN A 12 -15.26 0.91 -2.62
CA GLN A 12 -16.01 1.31 -3.81
C GLN A 12 -15.18 1.14 -5.09
N GLN A 13 -13.95 1.65 -5.12
CA GLN A 13 -13.08 1.53 -6.30
C GLN A 13 -12.76 0.07 -6.65
N THR A 14 -12.55 -0.78 -5.64
CA THR A 14 -12.30 -2.21 -5.86
C THR A 14 -13.56 -2.91 -6.39
N GLN A 15 -14.74 -2.54 -5.91
CA GLN A 15 -16.00 -3.04 -6.44
C GLN A 15 -16.21 -2.60 -7.89
N ASP A 16 -15.99 -1.33 -8.21
CA ASP A 16 -16.13 -0.80 -9.57
C ASP A 16 -15.16 -1.48 -10.54
N ALA A 17 -13.91 -1.69 -10.11
CA ALA A 17 -12.91 -2.44 -10.88
C ALA A 17 -13.35 -3.89 -11.14
N ARG A 18 -13.95 -4.56 -10.14
CA ARG A 18 -14.48 -5.93 -10.30
C ARG A 18 -15.69 -5.98 -11.22
N LEU A 19 -16.58 -4.99 -11.16
CA LEU A 19 -17.71 -4.87 -12.07
C LEU A 19 -17.24 -4.67 -13.52
N LEU A 20 -16.28 -3.77 -13.73
CA LEU A 20 -15.67 -3.55 -15.04
C LEU A 20 -14.96 -4.82 -15.53
N ARG A 21 -14.22 -5.52 -14.67
CA ARG A 21 -13.57 -6.79 -15.00
C ARG A 21 -14.55 -7.84 -15.51
N GLY A 22 -15.74 -7.94 -14.89
CA GLY A 22 -16.69 -9.01 -15.16
C GLY A 22 -16.09 -10.39 -14.86
N GLU A 23 -16.32 -11.36 -15.74
CA GLU A 23 -15.85 -12.75 -15.59
C GLU A 23 -14.39 -12.98 -16.04
N ARG A 24 -13.71 -11.94 -16.54
CA ARG A 24 -12.33 -12.05 -17.02
C ARG A 24 -11.38 -12.35 -15.85
N LYS A 25 -10.40 -13.21 -16.09
CA LYS A 25 -9.34 -13.55 -15.12
C LYS A 25 -8.23 -12.49 -15.10
N LEU A 26 -8.58 -11.27 -14.69
CA LEU A 26 -7.64 -10.14 -14.53
C LEU A 26 -7.46 -9.80 -13.05
N PRO A 27 -6.22 -9.55 -12.58
CA PRO A 27 -5.99 -9.09 -11.22
C PRO A 27 -6.49 -7.65 -11.04
N VAL A 28 -7.01 -7.34 -9.86
CA VAL A 28 -7.31 -5.99 -9.41
C VAL A 28 -6.16 -5.52 -8.54
N ILE A 29 -5.46 -4.48 -9.01
CA ILE A 29 -4.35 -3.85 -8.29
C ILE A 29 -4.85 -2.53 -7.72
N ALA A 30 -4.77 -2.36 -6.41
CA ALA A 30 -5.00 -1.07 -5.76
C ALA A 30 -3.66 -0.37 -5.51
N THR A 31 -3.67 0.95 -5.51
CA THR A 31 -2.51 1.77 -5.19
C THR A 31 -2.87 2.75 -4.08
N GLY A 32 -1.88 3.14 -3.29
CA GLY A 32 -2.08 4.14 -2.24
C GLY A 32 -0.79 4.86 -1.87
N HIS A 33 -0.91 6.05 -1.31
CA HIS A 33 0.22 6.79 -0.77
C HIS A 33 -0.15 7.34 0.60
N LEU A 34 0.10 6.53 1.64
CA LEU A 34 -0.32 6.84 3.02
C LEU A 34 0.56 6.10 4.04
N THR A 35 0.42 6.42 5.33
CA THR A 35 1.03 5.63 6.43
C THR A 35 0.03 4.59 6.94
N THR A 36 0.46 3.34 7.09
CA THR A 36 -0.33 2.27 7.73
C THR A 36 0.11 2.01 9.16
N VAL A 37 -0.79 1.44 9.98
CA VAL A 37 -0.47 1.04 11.37
C VAL A 37 0.70 0.05 11.36
N GLY A 38 1.68 0.28 12.23
CA GLY A 38 2.88 -0.57 12.35
C GLY A 38 3.95 -0.35 11.27
N ALA A 39 3.78 0.63 10.37
CA ALA A 39 4.81 0.94 9.38
C ALA A 39 6.08 1.52 10.03
N SER A 40 7.23 0.97 9.65
CA SER A 40 8.54 1.53 10.03
C SER A 40 8.87 2.75 9.17
N LYS A 41 8.78 3.95 9.75
CA LYS A 41 9.14 5.23 9.12
C LYS A 41 10.66 5.47 9.16
N SER A 42 11.16 6.30 8.24
CA SER A 42 12.48 6.94 8.31
C SER A 42 12.33 8.43 8.60
N ASP A 43 13.42 9.12 8.94
CA ASP A 43 13.41 10.55 9.27
C ASP A 43 12.92 11.44 8.11
N ALA A 44 13.05 10.98 6.87
CA ALA A 44 12.57 11.70 5.68
C ALA A 44 11.04 11.60 5.46
N VAL A 45 10.34 10.70 6.16
CA VAL A 45 8.89 10.52 6.01
C VAL A 45 8.17 11.63 6.79
N ARG A 46 7.45 12.50 6.09
CA ARG A 46 6.64 13.55 6.70
C ARG A 46 5.26 13.03 7.11
N ASP A 47 4.71 13.50 8.22
CA ASP A 47 3.33 13.17 8.57
C ASP A 47 2.35 13.88 7.62
N ILE A 48 1.40 13.12 7.06
CA ILE A 48 0.51 13.56 5.97
C ILE A 48 -0.91 13.92 6.42
N TYR A 49 -1.31 13.50 7.63
CA TYR A 49 -2.66 13.65 8.15
C TYR A 49 -2.64 14.20 9.59
N ILE A 50 -1.77 15.17 9.84
CA ILE A 50 -1.59 15.80 11.15
C ILE A 50 -2.95 16.26 11.69
N GLY A 51 -3.34 15.77 12.86
CA GLY A 51 -4.59 16.13 13.54
C GLY A 51 -5.84 15.41 13.05
N THR A 52 -5.75 14.44 12.12
CA THR A 52 -6.92 13.70 11.60
C THR A 52 -6.77 12.19 11.58
N LEU A 53 -5.64 11.65 11.12
CA LEU A 53 -5.41 10.21 11.02
C LEU A 53 -3.91 9.88 11.11
N ASP A 54 -3.47 9.34 12.24
CA ASP A 54 -2.04 9.05 12.42
C ASP A 54 -1.56 7.91 11.52
N ALA A 55 -2.38 6.88 11.33
CA ALA A 55 -2.08 5.74 10.49
C ALA A 55 -3.35 4.97 10.08
N PHE A 56 -3.36 4.42 8.87
CA PHE A 56 -4.46 3.62 8.34
C PHE A 56 -4.32 2.13 8.72
N PRO A 57 -5.32 1.51 9.37
CA PRO A 57 -5.27 0.07 9.67
C PRO A 57 -5.38 -0.76 8.39
N ALA A 58 -4.42 -1.66 8.16
CA ALA A 58 -4.35 -2.46 6.94
C ALA A 58 -5.59 -3.34 6.69
N GLN A 59 -6.25 -3.77 7.76
CA GLN A 59 -7.49 -4.56 7.72
C GLN A 59 -8.68 -3.83 7.05
N HIS A 60 -8.58 -2.51 6.87
CA HIS A 60 -9.59 -1.72 6.15
C HIS A 60 -9.35 -1.62 4.65
N PHE A 61 -8.25 -2.20 4.14
CA PHE A 61 -8.12 -2.38 2.71
C PHE A 61 -9.06 -3.49 2.21
N PRO A 62 -9.66 -3.32 1.02
CA PRO A 62 -10.45 -4.35 0.39
C PRO A 62 -9.55 -5.48 -0.14
N PRO A 63 -10.12 -6.65 -0.44
CA PRO A 63 -9.38 -7.79 -0.97
C PRO A 63 -9.02 -7.63 -2.45
N ALA A 64 -8.17 -6.65 -2.77
CA ALA A 64 -7.50 -6.55 -4.07
C ALA A 64 -6.42 -7.65 -4.18
N ASP A 65 -6.10 -8.06 -5.41
CA ASP A 65 -5.11 -9.11 -5.66
C ASP A 65 -3.69 -8.64 -5.30
N TYR A 66 -3.43 -7.33 -5.39
CA TYR A 66 -2.22 -6.69 -4.88
C TYR A 66 -2.48 -5.22 -4.50
N ILE A 67 -1.82 -4.72 -3.47
CA ILE A 67 -1.90 -3.33 -3.01
C ILE A 67 -0.50 -2.74 -2.96
N ALA A 68 -0.21 -1.86 -3.92
CA ALA A 68 1.06 -1.17 -4.03
C ALA A 68 1.01 0.17 -3.28
N LEU A 69 1.66 0.22 -2.11
CA LEU A 69 1.70 1.42 -1.28
C LEU A 69 3.03 2.19 -1.47
N GLY A 70 2.93 3.51 -1.47
CA GLY A 70 4.04 4.45 -1.33
C GLY A 70 3.91 5.27 -0.05
N HIS A 71 4.85 6.20 0.17
CA HIS A 71 5.03 7.08 1.35
C HIS A 71 6.15 6.63 2.28
N ILE A 72 6.19 5.34 2.60
CA ILE A 72 7.21 4.77 3.47
C ILE A 72 8.45 4.39 2.63
N HIS A 73 9.62 4.88 3.03
CA HIS A 73 10.87 4.72 2.27
C HIS A 73 11.60 3.39 2.53
N ARG A 74 11.18 2.63 3.53
CA ARG A 74 11.71 1.29 3.82
C ARG A 74 10.78 0.23 3.25
N THR A 75 11.34 -0.68 2.46
CA THR A 75 10.63 -1.86 1.95
C THR A 75 10.09 -2.70 3.11
N GLN A 76 8.79 -3.01 3.10
CA GLN A 76 8.16 -3.85 4.12
C GLN A 76 6.80 -4.39 3.69
N CYS A 77 6.45 -5.56 4.22
CA CYS A 77 5.10 -6.10 4.20
C CYS A 77 4.22 -5.37 5.22
N VAL A 78 2.94 -5.19 4.90
CA VAL A 78 1.99 -4.53 5.79
C VAL A 78 1.06 -5.56 6.44
N GLY A 79 0.91 -5.48 7.77
CA GLY A 79 -0.06 -6.29 8.52
C GLY A 79 0.16 -7.80 8.44
N GLY A 80 1.40 -8.26 8.19
CA GLY A 80 1.72 -9.68 8.01
C GLY A 80 1.18 -10.29 6.71
N THR A 81 0.69 -9.46 5.78
CA THR A 81 0.20 -9.91 4.47
C THR A 81 1.29 -9.81 3.41
N GLU A 82 1.27 -10.71 2.43
CA GLU A 82 2.25 -10.69 1.36
C GLU A 82 1.85 -9.81 0.16
N HIS A 83 0.57 -9.50 0.00
CA HIS A 83 0.02 -8.78 -1.15
C HIS A 83 -0.14 -7.26 -0.90
N ILE A 84 0.11 -6.76 0.33
CA ILE A 84 0.11 -5.33 0.66
C ILE A 84 1.54 -4.91 1.01
N ARG A 85 2.16 -4.08 0.18
CA ARG A 85 3.60 -3.78 0.29
C ARG A 85 3.91 -2.31 0.11
N TYR A 86 4.88 -1.83 0.88
CA TYR A 86 5.69 -0.68 0.52
C TYR A 86 6.94 -1.16 -0.21
N CYS A 87 7.20 -0.65 -1.41
CA CYS A 87 8.45 -0.92 -2.12
C CYS A 87 9.64 -0.16 -1.52
N GLY A 88 9.38 0.94 -0.80
CA GLY A 88 10.42 1.83 -0.30
C GLY A 88 10.90 2.84 -1.35
N SER A 89 11.84 3.69 -0.96
CA SER A 89 12.53 4.57 -1.90
C SER A 89 13.56 3.77 -2.72
N PRO A 90 13.81 4.11 -3.99
CA PRO A 90 14.81 3.42 -4.82
C PRO A 90 16.26 3.78 -4.44
N ILE A 91 16.44 4.90 -3.73
CA ILE A 91 17.71 5.41 -3.20
C ILE A 91 17.54 5.83 -1.75
N ALA A 92 18.62 6.00 -0.99
CA ALA A 92 18.53 6.54 0.37
C ALA A 92 18.16 8.03 0.34
N LEU A 93 17.10 8.41 1.04
CA LEU A 93 16.61 9.81 1.11
C LEU A 93 16.96 10.49 2.45
N SER A 94 17.41 9.72 3.43
CA SER A 94 17.93 10.19 4.73
C SER A 94 19.06 9.28 5.21
N PHE A 95 19.86 9.77 6.17
CA PHE A 95 21.02 9.04 6.68
C PHE A 95 20.66 7.72 7.38
N ASP A 96 19.49 7.64 8.02
CA ASP A 96 18.98 6.42 8.66
C ASP A 96 18.56 5.33 7.64
N GLU A 97 18.47 5.68 6.36
CA GLU A 97 18.27 4.75 5.25
C GLU A 97 19.58 4.24 4.64
N CYS A 98 20.73 4.82 4.99
CA CYS A 98 22.03 4.38 4.49
C CYS A 98 22.32 2.93 4.93
N GLY A 99 22.83 2.12 3.99
CA GLY A 99 23.12 0.71 4.24
C GLY A 99 21.88 -0.19 4.38
N LYS A 100 20.66 0.35 4.25
CA LYS A 100 19.43 -0.44 4.17
C LYS A 100 19.18 -0.86 2.72
N SER A 101 18.65 -2.08 2.54
CA SER A 101 18.29 -2.59 1.22
C SER A 101 17.30 -1.67 0.52
N LYS A 102 17.55 -1.43 -0.76
CA LYS A 102 16.68 -0.71 -1.67
C LYS A 102 16.19 -1.68 -2.73
N CYS A 103 14.92 -1.59 -3.12
CA CYS A 103 14.35 -2.52 -4.07
C CYS A 103 13.28 -1.88 -4.95
N VAL A 104 13.00 -2.55 -6.05
CA VAL A 104 11.77 -2.41 -6.83
C VAL A 104 11.09 -3.77 -6.79
N HIS A 105 9.76 -3.78 -6.66
CA HIS A 105 9.00 -5.03 -6.71
C HIS A 105 8.65 -5.38 -8.15
N LEU A 106 9.22 -6.48 -8.64
CA LEU A 106 8.70 -7.17 -9.81
C LEU A 106 7.57 -8.09 -9.34
N VAL A 107 6.34 -7.77 -9.72
CA VAL A 107 5.15 -8.55 -9.35
C VAL A 107 4.62 -9.22 -10.61
N THR A 108 4.54 -10.55 -10.57
CA THR A 108 4.01 -11.37 -11.66
C THR A 108 2.64 -11.87 -11.26
N PHE A 109 1.71 -11.89 -12.22
CA PHE A 109 0.39 -12.48 -12.02
C PHE A 109 0.18 -13.59 -13.05
N GLU A 110 -0.32 -14.74 -12.60
CA GLU A 110 -0.68 -15.86 -13.45
C GLU A 110 -2.17 -16.16 -13.32
N GLN A 111 -2.88 -16.19 -14.46
CA GLN A 111 -4.33 -16.46 -14.52
C GLN A 111 -5.18 -15.61 -13.56
N GLY A 112 -4.76 -14.38 -13.29
CA GLY A 112 -5.47 -13.44 -12.41
C GLY A 112 -5.16 -13.58 -10.93
N LYS A 113 -4.12 -14.34 -10.53
CA LYS A 113 -3.62 -14.43 -9.16
C LYS A 113 -2.15 -14.03 -9.08
N TRP A 114 -1.74 -13.50 -7.92
CA TRP A 114 -0.36 -13.11 -7.62
C TRP A 114 0.45 -14.31 -7.10
#